data_AF-A0A3P1S3T5-F1
#
_entry.id   AF-A0A3P1S3T5-F1
#
_cell.length_a   1.000
_cell.length_b   1.000
_cell.length_c   1.000
_cell.angle_alpha   90.00
_cell.angle_beta   90.00
_cell.angle_gamma   90.00
#
_symmetry.space_group_name_H-M   'P 1'
#
loop_
_entity.id
_entity.type
_entity.pdbx_description
1 polymer ?
#
loop_
_entity_poly.entity_id
_entity_poly.type
_entity_poly.pdbx_seq_one_letter_code
_entity_poly.pdbx_strand_id
1 'polypeptide(L)'
;MRFKNKKIRNLFLIFCLNNLISYFVKWSTFLLTAMVSGAIINFTATDFQAQYIADTSLFISRLLFMASLVAFIIGLCFDSEKWKKSSLVGFQNFIFLTAVASSIGVAVTKNLLKNIIIFYAVYLAIFFANKYLLPRLTEFYILKNVLNKEYLGIRKKTEPLPPINNMFIESEITDVVERMVRLNQESIKPAYQEGVELSYLNKENIAGVIHFRTVNDVQEKKTFEDFDTKYTAVFTISPFESISVNAQLIKLVLSKKDSFTSIEEIGIK
;
A
#
# COMPACT_ATOMS: atom_id res chain seq x y z
N MET A 1 19.40 -7.16 21.08
CA MET A 1 18.19 -6.44 20.65
C MET A 1 16.99 -7.07 21.36
N ARG A 2 16.34 -6.37 22.30
CA ARG A 2 15.24 -6.91 23.12
C ARG A 2 13.92 -6.26 22.69
N PHE A 3 12.89 -7.10 22.52
CA PHE A 3 11.52 -6.65 22.24
C PHE A 3 10.85 -6.19 23.52
N LYS A 4 10.05 -5.12 23.44
CA LYS A 4 9.30 -4.57 24.59
C LYS A 4 8.31 -5.59 25.17
N ASN A 5 7.57 -6.28 24.30
CA ASN A 5 6.58 -7.30 24.70
C ASN A 5 6.41 -8.39 23.62
N LYS A 6 5.94 -9.58 24.03
CA LYS A 6 5.55 -10.69 23.14
C LYS A 6 4.50 -10.27 22.10
N LYS A 7 3.51 -9.46 22.48
CA LYS A 7 2.45 -9.00 21.54
C LYS A 7 3.02 -8.06 20.47
N ILE A 8 3.88 -7.12 20.87
CA ILE A 8 4.57 -6.20 19.96
C ILE A 8 5.51 -6.96 19.02
N ARG A 9 6.26 -7.95 19.54
CA ARG A 9 7.09 -8.83 18.71
C ARG A 9 6.26 -9.53 17.63
N ASN A 10 5.13 -10.14 18.01
CA ASN A 10 4.29 -10.85 17.06
C ASN A 10 3.72 -9.90 15.99
N LEU A 11 3.26 -8.71 16.39
CA LEU A 11 2.78 -7.69 15.45
C LEU A 11 3.88 -7.24 14.47
N PHE A 12 5.08 -6.95 14.99
CA PHE A 12 6.22 -6.56 14.16
C PHE A 12 6.62 -7.67 13.19
N LEU A 13 6.65 -8.93 13.64
CA LEU A 13 6.93 -10.07 12.77
C LEU A 13 5.88 -10.24 11.66
N ILE A 14 4.59 -10.11 11.98
CA ILE A 14 3.51 -10.13 10.98
C ILE A 14 3.71 -9.01 9.96
N PHE A 15 4.02 -7.81 10.42
CA PHE A 15 4.27 -6.66 9.55
C PHE A 15 5.49 -6.88 8.63
N CYS A 16 6.63 -7.30 9.19
CA CYS A 16 7.83 -7.61 8.42
C CYS A 16 7.58 -8.74 7.42
N LEU A 17 6.92 -9.81 7.85
CA LEU A 17 6.62 -10.95 6.99
C LEU A 17 5.67 -10.56 5.86
N ASN A 18 4.63 -9.78 6.13
CA ASN A 18 3.73 -9.26 5.10
C ASN A 18 4.49 -8.46 4.04
N ASN A 19 5.31 -7.49 4.47
CA ASN A 19 6.11 -6.68 3.57
C ASN A 19 7.12 -7.52 2.78
N LEU A 20 7.75 -8.51 3.42
CA LEU A 20 8.69 -9.42 2.80
C LEU A 20 8.00 -10.29 1.75
N ILE A 21 6.84 -10.89 2.04
CA ILE A 21 6.06 -11.67 1.07
C ILE A 21 5.68 -10.79 -0.11
N SER A 22 5.15 -9.58 0.14
CA SER A 22 4.82 -8.65 -0.95
C SER A 22 6.02 -8.23 -1.78
N TYR A 23 7.20 -8.10 -1.17
CA TYR A 23 8.44 -7.85 -1.89
C TYR A 23 8.81 -9.04 -2.78
N PHE A 24 8.86 -10.25 -2.23
CA PHE A 24 9.20 -11.47 -2.97
C PHE A 24 8.22 -11.73 -4.11
N VAL A 25 6.91 -11.65 -3.86
CA VAL A 25 5.88 -11.87 -4.88
C VAL A 25 6.04 -10.89 -6.06
N LYS A 26 6.35 -9.61 -5.81
CA LYS A 26 6.58 -8.65 -6.89
C LYS A 26 7.76 -9.06 -7.78
N TRP A 27 8.88 -9.46 -7.18
CA TRP A 27 10.08 -9.88 -7.91
C TRP A 27 9.90 -11.21 -8.62
N SER A 28 9.27 -12.20 -7.99
CA SER A 28 9.00 -13.50 -8.62
C SER A 28 8.01 -13.38 -9.78
N THR A 29 7.03 -12.47 -9.72
CA THR A 29 6.11 -12.23 -10.84
C THR A 29 6.86 -11.79 -12.06
N PHE A 30 7.79 -10.85 -11.88
CA PHE A 30 8.60 -10.31 -12.97
C PHE A 30 9.39 -11.40 -13.71
N LEU A 31 10.09 -12.25 -12.96
CA LEU A 31 10.89 -13.34 -13.53
C LEU A 31 10.01 -14.43 -14.18
N LEU A 32 8.91 -14.81 -13.54
CA LEU A 32 8.01 -15.83 -14.07
C LEU A 32 7.33 -15.37 -15.36
N THR A 33 6.93 -14.10 -15.45
CA THR A 33 6.38 -13.55 -16.69
C THR A 33 7.42 -13.63 -17.82
N ALA A 34 8.69 -13.30 -17.56
CA ALA A 34 9.76 -13.41 -18.55
C ALA A 34 9.94 -14.84 -19.08
N MET A 35 9.97 -15.82 -18.17
CA MET A 35 10.11 -17.24 -18.52
C MET A 35 8.93 -17.76 -19.33
N VAL A 36 7.69 -17.40 -18.95
CA VAL A 36 6.48 -17.81 -19.67
C VAL A 36 6.44 -17.17 -21.06
N SER A 37 6.80 -15.89 -21.18
CA SER A 37 6.90 -15.22 -22.47
C SER A 37 7.87 -15.90 -23.42
N GLY A 38 9.08 -16.23 -22.96
CA GLY A 38 10.06 -16.91 -23.82
C GLY A 38 9.66 -18.36 -24.15
N ALA A 39 8.99 -19.08 -23.25
CA ALA A 39 8.42 -20.40 -23.55
C ALA A 39 7.33 -20.36 -24.63
N ILE A 40 6.46 -19.34 -24.62
CA ILE A 40 5.44 -19.11 -25.68
C ILE A 40 6.11 -18.79 -27.00
N ILE A 41 7.09 -17.87 -27.01
CA ILE A 41 7.84 -17.50 -28.22
C ILE A 41 8.46 -18.74 -28.85
N ASN A 42 9.16 -19.55 -28.05
CA ASN A 42 9.81 -20.77 -28.53
C ASN A 42 8.82 -21.81 -29.09
N PHE A 43 7.59 -21.87 -28.57
CA PHE A 43 6.57 -22.77 -29.09
C PHE A 43 5.93 -22.26 -30.40
N THR A 44 5.81 -20.94 -30.57
CA THR A 44 5.09 -20.32 -31.70
C THR A 44 5.98 -19.93 -32.89
N ALA A 45 7.25 -19.62 -32.64
CA ALA A 45 8.17 -19.15 -33.65
C ALA A 45 8.84 -20.34 -34.37
N THR A 46 9.26 -20.14 -35.62
CA THR A 46 10.18 -21.08 -36.27
C THR A 46 11.54 -21.06 -35.57
N ASP A 47 12.31 -22.16 -35.61
CA ASP A 47 13.61 -22.26 -34.93
C ASP A 47 14.56 -21.09 -35.28
N PHE A 48 14.59 -20.70 -36.55
CA PHE A 48 15.37 -19.55 -37.03
C PHE A 48 14.89 -18.22 -36.42
N GLN A 49 13.57 -18.00 -36.36
CA GLN A 49 13.00 -16.79 -35.75
C GLN A 49 13.22 -16.75 -34.24
N ALA A 50 13.06 -17.89 -33.55
CA ALA A 50 13.29 -17.98 -32.12
C ALA A 50 14.74 -17.61 -31.78
N GLN A 51 15.72 -18.18 -32.51
CA GLN A 51 17.13 -17.87 -32.31
C GLN A 51 17.43 -16.39 -32.58
N TYR A 52 16.90 -15.81 -33.66
CA TYR A 52 17.04 -14.38 -33.94
C TYR A 52 16.46 -13.49 -32.82
N ILE A 53 15.29 -13.85 -32.27
CA ILE A 53 14.66 -13.14 -31.15
C ILE A 53 15.54 -13.24 -29.89
N ALA A 54 16.15 -14.39 -29.62
CA ALA A 54 17.04 -14.57 -28.48
C ALA A 54 18.28 -13.67 -28.59
N ASP A 55 18.95 -13.68 -29.76
CA ASP A 55 20.16 -12.92 -30.00
C ASP A 55 19.91 -11.40 -29.94
N THR A 56 18.80 -10.95 -30.55
CA THR A 56 18.38 -9.54 -30.47
C THR A 56 17.98 -9.12 -29.05
N SER A 57 17.27 -9.98 -28.31
CA SER A 57 16.92 -9.72 -26.90
C SER A 57 18.16 -9.62 -26.02
N LEU A 58 19.16 -10.49 -26.20
CA LEU A 58 20.43 -10.41 -25.49
C LEU A 58 21.19 -9.12 -25.82
N PHE A 59 21.25 -8.74 -27.10
CA PHE A 59 21.90 -7.51 -27.51
C PHE A 59 21.25 -6.28 -26.86
N ILE A 60 19.93 -6.16 -26.94
CA ILE A 60 19.16 -5.06 -26.31
C ILE A 60 19.33 -5.08 -24.79
N SER A 61 19.33 -6.25 -24.16
CA SER A 61 19.51 -6.37 -22.71
C SER A 61 20.85 -5.78 -22.26
N ARG A 62 21.95 -6.08 -22.96
CA ARG A 62 23.28 -5.55 -22.66
C ARG A 62 23.32 -4.03 -22.80
N LEU A 63 22.66 -3.47 -23.82
CA LEU A 63 22.54 -2.02 -23.99
C LEU A 63 21.78 -1.39 -22.82
N LEU A 64 20.65 -1.97 -22.41
CA LEU A 64 19.87 -1.49 -21.27
C LEU A 64 20.63 -1.59 -19.95
N PHE A 65 21.43 -2.64 -19.74
CA PHE A 65 22.32 -2.74 -18.59
C PHE A 65 23.32 -1.58 -18.56
N MET A 66 24.01 -1.31 -19.67
CA MET A 66 24.97 -0.21 -19.75
C MET A 66 24.28 1.15 -19.53
N ALA A 67 23.12 1.38 -20.15
CA ALA A 67 22.33 2.59 -19.93
C ALA A 67 21.87 2.72 -18.45
N SER A 68 21.50 1.61 -17.81
CA SER A 68 21.10 1.61 -16.40
C SER A 68 22.25 1.96 -15.45
N LEU A 69 23.48 1.51 -15.74
CA LEU A 69 24.67 1.89 -14.97
C LEU A 69 24.99 3.37 -15.14
N VAL A 70 24.93 3.89 -16.37
CA VAL A 70 25.15 5.32 -16.63
C VAL A 70 24.10 6.16 -15.89
N ALA A 71 22.82 5.80 -15.97
CA ALA A 71 21.75 6.45 -15.22
C ALA A 71 21.95 6.38 -13.70
N PHE A 72 22.48 5.28 -13.18
CA PHE A 72 22.79 5.15 -11.75
C PHE A 72 23.89 6.12 -11.33
N ILE A 73 24.99 6.16 -12.09
CA ILE A 73 26.14 7.05 -11.83
C ILE A 73 25.69 8.50 -11.88
N ILE A 74 24.91 8.91 -12.88
CA ILE A 74 24.30 10.26 -12.95
C ILE A 74 23.45 10.51 -11.70
N GLY A 75 22.62 9.54 -11.31
CA GLY A 75 21.80 9.62 -10.11
C GLY A 75 22.61 9.80 -8.82
N LEU A 76 23.80 9.21 -8.72
CA LEU A 76 24.72 9.41 -7.61
C LEU A 76 25.41 10.78 -7.66
N CYS A 77 25.96 11.17 -8.82
CA CYS A 77 26.69 12.43 -8.99
C CYS A 77 25.82 13.67 -8.75
N PHE A 78 24.55 13.61 -9.15
CA PHE A 78 23.61 14.74 -9.05
C PHE A 78 22.54 14.56 -7.95
N ASP A 79 22.72 13.55 -7.10
CA ASP A 79 21.76 13.13 -6.07
C ASP A 79 20.29 13.09 -6.55
N SER A 80 20.08 12.64 -7.78
CA SER A 80 18.78 12.72 -8.43
C SER A 80 18.01 11.41 -8.28
N GLU A 81 16.92 11.44 -7.50
CA GLU A 81 16.02 10.29 -7.36
C GLU A 81 15.43 9.82 -8.70
N LYS A 82 15.18 10.73 -9.64
CA LYS A 82 14.61 10.39 -10.95
C LYS A 82 15.54 9.45 -11.72
N TRP A 83 16.84 9.75 -11.72
CA TRP A 83 17.86 8.93 -12.37
C TRP A 83 18.11 7.61 -11.65
N LYS A 84 18.08 7.60 -10.31
CA LYS A 84 18.12 6.36 -9.51
C LYS A 84 16.92 5.43 -9.83
N LYS A 85 15.71 6.00 -9.94
CA LYS A 85 14.48 5.27 -10.32
C LYS A 85 14.56 4.76 -11.77
N SER A 86 15.02 5.60 -12.71
CA SER A 86 15.20 5.21 -14.12
C SER A 86 16.22 4.08 -14.29
N SER A 87 17.33 4.13 -13.55
CA SER A 87 18.32 3.06 -13.51
C SER A 87 17.71 1.73 -13.06
N LEU A 88 16.92 1.74 -11.98
CA LEU A 88 16.25 0.54 -11.49
C LEU A 88 15.32 -0.08 -12.54
N VAL A 89 14.56 0.74 -13.28
CA VAL A 89 13.70 0.28 -14.39
C VAL A 89 14.53 -0.31 -15.52
N GLY A 90 15.63 0.33 -15.89
CA GLY A 90 16.57 -0.19 -16.90
C GLY A 90 17.15 -1.54 -16.50
N PHE A 91 17.56 -1.68 -15.24
CA PHE A 91 18.08 -2.93 -14.69
C PHE A 91 17.03 -4.05 -14.65
N GLN A 92 15.78 -3.72 -14.32
CA GLN A 92 14.67 -4.66 -14.41
C GLN A 92 14.52 -5.16 -15.86
N ASN A 93 14.41 -4.26 -16.84
CA ASN A 93 14.25 -4.63 -18.24
C ASN A 93 15.43 -5.46 -18.79
N PHE A 94 16.66 -5.18 -18.33
CA PHE A 94 17.82 -6.02 -18.60
C PHE A 94 17.60 -7.46 -18.13
N ILE A 95 17.21 -7.65 -16.85
CA ILE A 95 16.95 -8.98 -16.29
C ILE A 95 15.83 -9.69 -17.07
N PHE A 96 14.75 -8.97 -17.40
CA PHE A 96 13.62 -9.53 -18.15
C PHE A 96 14.04 -10.07 -19.52
N LEU A 97 14.70 -9.24 -20.34
CA LEU A 97 15.10 -9.63 -21.69
C LEU A 97 16.14 -10.75 -21.66
N THR A 98 17.04 -10.75 -20.67
CA THR A 98 18.00 -11.84 -20.47
C THR A 98 17.29 -13.14 -20.13
N ALA A 99 16.29 -13.10 -19.24
CA ALA A 99 15.50 -14.28 -18.87
C ALA A 99 14.66 -14.81 -20.05
N VAL A 100 14.04 -13.93 -20.84
CA VAL A 100 13.34 -14.31 -22.08
C VAL A 100 14.31 -15.02 -23.02
N ALA A 101 15.45 -14.40 -23.34
CA ALA A 101 16.43 -14.99 -24.25
C ALA A 101 16.98 -16.33 -23.74
N SER A 102 17.24 -16.44 -22.44
CA SER A 102 17.74 -17.69 -21.83
C SER A 102 16.73 -18.83 -21.85
N SER A 103 15.44 -18.52 -21.90
CA SER A 103 14.38 -19.52 -22.02
C SER A 103 14.12 -19.96 -23.47
N ILE A 104 14.62 -19.21 -24.45
CA ILE A 104 14.62 -19.61 -25.86
C ILE A 104 15.75 -20.63 -26.08
N GLY A 105 15.47 -21.71 -26.81
CA GLY A 105 16.39 -22.85 -27.00
C GLY A 105 16.17 -24.01 -26.03
N VAL A 106 15.35 -23.84 -24.99
CA VAL A 106 14.85 -24.96 -24.18
C VAL A 106 13.70 -25.63 -24.93
N ALA A 107 13.83 -26.89 -25.34
CA ALA A 107 12.77 -27.58 -26.09
C ALA A 107 11.44 -27.60 -25.30
N VAL A 108 10.46 -26.81 -25.75
CA VAL A 108 9.13 -26.74 -25.12
C VAL A 108 8.15 -27.63 -25.86
N THR A 109 7.83 -28.78 -25.27
CA THR A 109 6.76 -29.64 -25.79
C THR A 109 5.38 -29.06 -25.49
N LYS A 110 4.35 -29.46 -26.26
CA LYS A 110 2.94 -29.06 -26.02
C LYS A 110 2.49 -29.31 -24.58
N ASN A 111 2.87 -30.46 -24.01
CA ASN A 111 2.51 -30.82 -22.64
C ASN A 111 3.24 -29.95 -21.61
N LEU A 112 4.51 -29.64 -21.84
CA LEU A 112 5.27 -28.75 -20.97
C LEU A 112 4.69 -27.33 -21.00
N LEU A 113 4.37 -26.79 -22.18
CA LEU A 113 3.75 -25.47 -22.32
C LEU A 113 2.41 -25.39 -21.56
N LYS A 114 1.57 -26.42 -21.71
CA LYS A 114 0.29 -26.50 -20.98
C LYS A 114 0.51 -26.43 -19.46
N ASN A 115 1.48 -27.18 -18.94
CA ASN A 115 1.80 -27.17 -17.51
C ASN A 115 2.35 -25.81 -17.04
N ILE A 116 3.21 -25.17 -17.84
CA ILE A 116 3.73 -23.83 -17.56
C ILE A 116 2.60 -22.80 -17.49
N ILE A 117 1.64 -22.85 -18.43
CA ILE A 117 0.48 -21.94 -18.44
C ILE A 117 -0.40 -22.17 -17.20
N ILE A 118 -0.67 -23.42 -16.83
CA ILE A 118 -1.45 -23.75 -15.62
C ILE A 118 -0.74 -23.24 -14.36
N PHE A 119 0.56 -23.50 -14.23
CA PHE A 119 1.37 -23.00 -13.11
C PHE A 119 1.33 -21.47 -13.03
N TYR A 120 1.47 -20.79 -14.17
CA TYR A 120 1.42 -19.33 -14.23
C TYR A 120 0.04 -18.80 -13.83
N ALA A 121 -1.05 -19.46 -14.23
CA ALA A 121 -2.40 -19.08 -13.82
C ALA A 121 -2.62 -19.21 -12.29
N VAL A 122 -2.14 -20.30 -11.68
CA VAL A 122 -2.16 -20.48 -10.22
C VAL A 122 -1.32 -19.40 -9.54
N TYR A 123 -0.15 -19.10 -10.08
CA TYR A 123 0.72 -18.06 -9.56
C TYR A 123 0.09 -16.66 -9.64
N LEU A 124 -0.60 -16.33 -10.74
CA LEU A 124 -1.34 -15.08 -10.86
C LEU A 124 -2.43 -14.94 -9.78
N ALA A 125 -3.11 -16.04 -9.43
CA ALA A 125 -4.06 -16.03 -8.32
C ALA A 125 -3.37 -15.68 -6.98
N ILE A 126 -2.19 -16.22 -6.72
CA ILE A 126 -1.38 -15.87 -5.53
C ILE A 126 -0.96 -14.40 -5.59
N PHE A 127 -0.53 -13.90 -6.75
CA PHE A 127 -0.19 -12.49 -6.94
C PHE A 127 -1.38 -11.57 -6.61
N PHE A 128 -2.57 -11.88 -7.12
CA PHE A 128 -3.77 -11.10 -6.83
C PHE A 128 -4.17 -11.18 -5.36
N ALA A 129 -4.06 -12.36 -4.73
CA ALA A 129 -4.26 -12.50 -3.29
C ALA A 129 -3.26 -11.64 -2.50
N ASN A 130 -1.97 -11.65 -2.85
CA ASN A 130 -0.97 -10.80 -2.20
C ASN A 130 -1.23 -9.31 -2.43
N LYS A 131 -1.67 -8.91 -3.62
CA LYS A 131 -1.90 -7.50 -3.96
C LYS A 131 -3.14 -6.92 -3.30
N TYR A 132 -4.22 -7.69 -3.16
CA TYR A 132 -5.52 -7.18 -2.73
C TYR A 132 -6.01 -7.75 -1.40
N LEU A 133 -5.81 -9.04 -1.15
CA LEU A 133 -6.34 -9.72 0.04
C LEU A 133 -5.41 -9.51 1.24
N LEU A 134 -4.10 -9.71 1.06
CA LEU A 134 -3.14 -9.66 2.16
C LEU A 134 -3.06 -8.28 2.85
N PRO A 135 -3.06 -7.13 2.15
CA PRO A 135 -3.09 -5.82 2.78
C PRO A 135 -4.39 -5.60 3.57
N ARG A 136 -5.54 -6.01 3.02
CA ARG A 136 -6.84 -5.91 3.68
C ARG A 136 -6.92 -6.77 4.95
N LEU A 137 -6.35 -7.97 4.92
CA LEU A 137 -6.29 -8.84 6.11
C LEU A 137 -5.39 -8.23 7.19
N THR A 138 -4.27 -7.62 6.79
CA THR A 138 -3.35 -6.94 7.72
C THR A 138 -4.00 -5.71 8.34
N GLU A 139 -4.65 -4.88 7.52
CA GLU A 139 -5.44 -3.74 7.98
C GLU A 139 -6.55 -4.16 8.94
N PHE A 140 -7.33 -5.19 8.58
CA PHE A 140 -8.37 -5.74 9.43
C PHE A 140 -7.82 -6.24 10.77
N TYR A 141 -6.69 -6.93 10.76
CA TYR A 141 -6.03 -7.40 11.98
C TYR A 141 -5.62 -6.22 12.88
N ILE A 142 -5.02 -5.16 12.31
CA ILE A 142 -4.60 -3.97 13.05
C ILE A 142 -5.82 -3.25 13.65
N LEU A 143 -6.85 -2.99 12.84
CA LEU A 143 -8.08 -2.34 13.29
C LEU A 143 -8.81 -3.13 14.37
N LYS A 144 -8.80 -4.47 14.29
CA LYS A 144 -9.49 -5.33 15.26
C LYS A 144 -8.69 -5.51 16.55
N ASN A 145 -7.38 -5.71 16.47
CA ASN A 145 -6.58 -6.19 17.59
C ASN A 145 -5.68 -5.12 18.22
N VAL A 146 -5.24 -4.13 17.45
CA VAL A 146 -4.26 -3.13 17.90
C VAL A 146 -4.94 -1.80 18.23
N LEU A 147 -5.85 -1.34 17.37
CA LEU A 147 -6.48 -0.04 17.49
C LEU A 147 -7.84 -0.11 18.19
N ASN A 148 -8.20 0.97 18.87
CA ASN A 148 -9.53 1.18 19.42
C ASN A 148 -10.45 1.79 18.35
N LYS A 149 -11.07 0.89 17.58
CA LYS A 149 -11.93 1.23 16.44
C LYS A 149 -13.09 2.18 16.84
N GLU A 150 -13.69 1.97 18.00
CA GLU A 150 -14.84 2.75 18.49
C GLU A 150 -14.44 4.18 18.85
N TYR A 151 -13.33 4.33 19.59
CA TYR A 151 -12.77 5.65 19.92
C TYR A 151 -12.36 6.44 18.67
N LEU A 152 -11.80 5.77 17.66
CA LEU A 152 -11.44 6.37 16.38
C LEU A 152 -12.65 6.71 15.49
N GLY A 153 -13.87 6.33 15.90
CA GLY A 153 -15.10 6.54 15.14
C GLY A 153 -15.20 5.73 13.85
N ILE A 154 -14.36 4.71 13.69
CA ILE A 154 -14.43 3.80 12.55
C ILE A 154 -15.61 2.87 12.82
N ARG A 155 -16.70 2.99 12.07
CA ARG A 155 -17.87 2.15 12.29
C ARG A 155 -18.61 1.82 11.01
N LYS A 156 -19.43 0.78 11.08
CA LYS A 156 -20.49 0.56 10.08
C LYS A 156 -21.67 1.48 10.41
N LYS A 157 -22.46 1.85 9.39
CA LYS A 157 -23.68 2.66 9.60
C LYS A 157 -24.69 2.02 10.56
N THR A 158 -24.68 0.70 10.68
CA THR A 158 -25.52 -0.10 11.58
C THR A 158 -24.98 -0.20 13.01
N GLU A 159 -23.73 0.21 13.25
CA GLU A 159 -23.12 0.23 14.59
C GLU A 159 -23.49 1.55 15.30
N PRO A 160 -23.56 1.57 16.64
CA PRO A 160 -23.92 2.78 17.40
C PRO A 160 -22.96 3.93 17.10
N LEU A 161 -23.42 5.16 17.36
CA LEU A 161 -22.58 6.35 17.26
C LEU A 161 -21.33 6.21 18.15
N PRO A 162 -20.21 6.84 17.78
CA PRO A 162 -19.01 6.80 18.59
C PRO A 162 -19.27 7.35 20.01
N PRO A 163 -18.52 6.88 21.01
CA PRO A 163 -18.67 7.32 22.40
C PRO A 163 -18.45 8.82 22.54
N ILE A 164 -18.96 9.41 23.64
CA ILE A 164 -18.76 10.83 23.96
C ILE A 164 -17.27 11.16 24.04
N ASN A 165 -16.45 10.25 24.57
CA ASN A 165 -15.00 10.37 24.57
C ASN A 165 -14.46 9.71 23.30
N ASN A 166 -14.31 10.48 22.22
CA ASN A 166 -13.80 10.01 20.94
C ASN A 166 -12.69 10.93 20.40
N MET A 167 -11.97 10.44 19.40
CA MET A 167 -10.86 11.13 18.77
C MET A 167 -11.25 12.54 18.27
N PHE A 168 -12.46 12.72 17.73
CA PHE A 168 -12.88 14.00 17.16
C PHE A 168 -13.07 15.08 18.22
N ILE A 169 -13.55 14.71 19.40
CA ILE A 169 -13.73 15.64 20.52
C ILE A 169 -12.37 15.95 21.15
N GLU A 170 -11.57 14.92 21.41
CA GLU A 170 -10.27 15.09 22.07
C GLU A 170 -9.23 15.77 21.16
N SER A 171 -9.41 15.72 19.83
CA SER A 171 -8.58 16.46 18.89
C SER A 171 -8.70 17.99 19.03
N GLU A 172 -9.75 18.49 19.69
CA GLU A 172 -9.96 19.93 19.94
C GLU A 172 -9.32 20.39 21.26
N ILE A 173 -8.69 19.50 22.04
CA ILE A 173 -7.93 19.88 23.24
C ILE A 173 -6.85 20.89 22.84
N THR A 174 -6.81 22.03 23.55
CA THR A 174 -5.93 23.16 23.23
C THR A 174 -4.47 22.88 23.55
N ASP A 175 -4.19 22.23 24.68
CA ASP A 175 -2.84 21.80 25.04
C ASP A 175 -2.40 20.64 24.14
N VAL A 176 -1.34 20.86 23.37
CA VAL A 176 -0.84 19.89 22.39
C VAL A 176 -0.32 18.62 23.06
N VAL A 177 0.33 18.73 24.22
CA VAL A 177 0.89 17.59 24.94
C VAL A 177 -0.24 16.76 25.52
N GLU A 178 -1.20 17.39 26.21
CA GLU A 178 -2.37 16.70 26.76
C GLU A 178 -3.15 16.01 25.63
N ARG A 179 -3.40 16.73 24.53
CA ARG A 179 -4.09 16.20 23.36
C ARG A 179 -3.41 14.95 22.83
N MET A 180 -2.11 15.02 22.53
CA MET A 180 -1.39 13.91 21.93
C MET A 180 -1.27 12.71 22.88
N VAL A 181 -1.10 12.95 24.18
CA VAL A 181 -1.06 11.88 25.20
C VAL A 181 -2.41 11.16 25.25
N ARG A 182 -3.53 11.90 25.34
CA ARG A 182 -4.86 11.30 25.45
C ARG A 182 -5.23 10.54 24.17
N LEU A 183 -5.04 11.17 23.01
CA LEU A 183 -5.28 10.54 21.71
C LEU A 183 -4.47 9.24 21.55
N ASN A 184 -3.20 9.24 21.93
CA ASN A 184 -2.35 8.06 21.80
C ASN A 184 -2.78 6.92 22.75
N GLN A 185 -3.15 7.25 23.99
CA GLN A 185 -3.60 6.27 24.97
C GLN A 185 -4.92 5.62 24.57
N GLU A 186 -5.91 6.42 24.16
CA GLU A 186 -7.26 5.91 23.89
C GLU A 186 -7.39 5.25 22.50
N SER A 187 -6.59 5.67 21.51
CA SER A 187 -6.63 5.09 20.16
C SER A 187 -5.98 3.71 20.03
N ILE A 188 -5.18 3.29 21.01
CA ILE A 188 -4.40 2.05 20.97
C ILE A 188 -4.80 1.17 22.15
N LYS A 189 -5.07 -0.11 21.89
CA LYS A 189 -5.43 -1.05 22.96
C LYS A 189 -4.25 -1.22 23.94
N PRO A 190 -4.50 -1.34 25.26
CA PRO A 190 -3.45 -1.35 26.30
C PRO A 190 -2.31 -2.33 26.03
N ALA A 191 -2.64 -3.47 25.44
CA ALA A 191 -1.67 -4.53 25.16
C ALA A 191 -0.62 -4.19 24.08
N TYR A 192 -0.75 -3.06 23.38
CA TYR A 192 0.14 -2.62 22.31
C TYR A 192 0.74 -1.21 22.56
N GLN A 193 0.27 -0.47 23.57
CA GLN A 193 0.68 0.91 23.85
C GLN A 193 2.18 1.08 24.11
N GLU A 194 2.88 0.05 24.60
CA GLU A 194 4.33 0.12 24.85
C GLU A 194 5.15 0.25 23.56
N GLY A 195 4.62 -0.18 22.40
CA GLY A 195 5.38 -0.24 21.15
C GLY A 195 4.62 0.18 19.90
N VAL A 196 3.38 0.63 20.03
CA VAL A 196 2.64 1.29 18.95
C VAL A 196 2.32 2.70 19.42
N GLU A 197 2.47 3.67 18.54
CA GLU A 197 2.21 5.08 18.83
C GLU A 197 1.47 5.75 17.67
N LEU A 198 0.63 6.73 17.99
CA LEU A 198 0.08 7.70 17.06
C LEU A 198 1.16 8.76 16.80
N SER A 199 1.94 8.57 15.74
CA SER A 199 3.07 9.44 15.39
C SER A 199 2.62 10.86 15.03
N TYR A 200 1.57 10.99 14.22
CA TYR A 200 1.02 12.29 13.88
C TYR A 200 -0.44 12.20 13.47
N LEU A 201 -1.14 13.32 13.65
CA LEU A 201 -2.53 13.53 13.29
C LEU A 201 -2.62 14.82 12.47
N ASN A 202 -3.02 14.73 11.21
CA ASN A 202 -3.30 15.91 10.39
C ASN A 202 -4.81 16.18 10.35
N LYS A 203 -5.22 17.44 10.53
CA LYS A 203 -6.62 17.88 10.46
C LYS A 203 -6.82 18.73 9.22
N GLU A 204 -7.76 18.33 8.37
CA GLU A 204 -8.14 19.03 7.15
C GLU A 204 -9.62 19.44 7.25
N ASN A 205 -9.88 20.75 7.30
CA ASN A 205 -11.24 21.28 7.24
C ASN A 205 -11.63 21.48 5.77
N ILE A 206 -12.74 20.88 5.37
CA ILE A 206 -13.29 20.98 4.01
C ILE A 206 -14.52 21.88 4.09
N ALA A 207 -14.35 23.12 3.64
CA ALA A 207 -15.45 24.05 3.42
C ALA A 207 -15.78 24.13 1.93
N GLY A 208 -17.03 24.44 1.61
CA GLY A 208 -17.49 24.58 0.24
C GLY A 208 -18.59 25.61 0.11
N VAL A 209 -18.94 25.93 -1.13
CA VAL A 209 -20.01 26.87 -1.46
C VAL A 209 -21.19 26.11 -2.00
N ILE A 210 -22.33 26.21 -1.33
CA ILE A 210 -23.59 25.70 -1.84
C ILE A 210 -24.28 26.82 -2.60
N HIS A 211 -24.61 26.50 -3.85
CA HIS A 211 -25.47 27.32 -4.69
C HIS A 211 -26.88 26.73 -4.62
N PHE A 212 -27.87 27.55 -4.24
CA PHE A 212 -29.25 27.11 -4.22
C PHE A 212 -30.18 28.21 -4.72
N ARG A 213 -31.30 27.77 -5.29
CA ARG A 213 -32.39 28.63 -5.73
C ARG A 213 -33.68 28.12 -5.13
N THR A 214 -34.33 28.94 -4.32
CA THR A 214 -35.68 28.66 -3.83
C THR A 214 -36.67 28.84 -4.97
N VAL A 215 -37.80 28.11 -4.96
CA VAL A 215 -38.84 28.17 -6.01
C VAL A 215 -39.32 29.61 -6.30
N ASN A 216 -39.24 30.52 -5.32
CA ASN A 216 -39.69 31.91 -5.42
C ASN A 216 -38.55 32.93 -5.67
N ASP A 217 -37.28 32.51 -5.70
CA ASP A 217 -36.14 33.42 -5.85
C ASP A 217 -35.71 33.54 -7.33
N VAL A 218 -35.60 34.77 -7.82
CA VAL A 218 -35.08 35.09 -9.18
C VAL A 218 -33.56 34.98 -9.24
N GLN A 219 -32.87 35.14 -8.11
CA GLN A 219 -31.40 35.08 -8.03
C GLN A 219 -30.90 33.86 -7.26
N GLU A 220 -29.81 33.28 -7.75
CA GLU A 220 -29.12 32.17 -7.09
C GLU A 220 -28.42 32.68 -5.82
N LYS A 221 -28.71 32.06 -4.69
CA LYS A 221 -28.09 32.36 -3.40
C LYS A 221 -26.85 31.47 -3.22
N LYS A 222 -25.85 32.01 -2.54
CA LYS A 222 -24.61 31.30 -2.20
C LYS A 222 -24.45 31.28 -0.68
N THR A 223 -24.08 30.14 -0.14
CA THR A 223 -23.76 29.99 1.29
C THR A 223 -22.50 29.16 1.44
N PHE A 224 -21.60 29.61 2.31
CA PHE A 224 -20.43 28.86 2.71
C PHE A 224 -20.82 27.92 3.84
N GLU A 225 -20.54 26.63 3.67
CA GLU A 225 -20.81 25.60 4.67
C GLU A 225 -19.57 24.73 4.87
N ASP A 226 -19.35 24.32 6.12
CA ASP A 226 -18.35 23.32 6.46
C ASP A 226 -18.89 21.93 6.10
N PHE A 227 -18.33 21.32 5.06
CA PHE A 227 -18.81 20.03 4.55
C PHE A 227 -18.31 18.85 5.38
N ASP A 228 -17.05 18.88 5.79
CA ASP A 228 -16.43 17.79 6.55
C ASP A 228 -15.12 18.23 7.22
N THR A 229 -14.71 17.48 8.22
CA THR A 229 -13.36 17.54 8.79
C THR A 229 -12.72 16.17 8.67
N LYS A 230 -11.62 16.07 7.92
CA LYS A 230 -10.85 14.85 7.75
C LYS A 230 -9.63 14.83 8.68
N TYR A 231 -9.46 13.70 9.34
CA TYR A 231 -8.32 13.43 10.20
C TYR A 231 -7.47 12.33 9.57
N THR A 232 -6.22 12.65 9.25
CA THR A 232 -5.25 11.67 8.79
C THR A 232 -4.38 11.24 9.96
N ALA A 233 -4.67 10.06 10.52
CA ALA A 233 -3.95 9.48 11.65
C ALA A 233 -2.91 8.46 11.16
N VAL A 234 -1.66 8.60 11.60
CA VAL A 234 -0.58 7.67 11.25
C VAL A 234 -0.01 7.00 12.48
N PHE A 235 -0.10 5.67 12.48
CA PHE A 235 0.41 4.82 13.55
C PHE A 235 1.74 4.21 13.15
N THR A 236 2.70 4.25 14.06
CA THR A 236 4.01 3.62 13.90
C THR A 236 4.20 2.54 14.95
N ILE A 237 5.05 1.57 14.61
CA ILE A 237 5.50 0.53 15.52
C ILE A 237 6.99 0.71 15.83
N SER A 238 7.31 0.66 17.11
CA SER A 238 8.63 0.84 17.71
C SER A 238 8.91 -0.36 18.61
N PRO A 239 9.35 -1.50 18.03
CA PRO A 239 9.25 -2.79 18.68
C PRO A 239 10.36 -3.09 19.70
N PHE A 240 11.44 -2.30 19.68
CA PHE A 240 12.64 -2.54 20.48
C PHE A 240 12.77 -1.53 21.63
N GLU A 241 13.40 -1.96 22.72
CA GLU A 241 13.63 -1.12 23.90
C GLU A 241 14.78 -0.13 23.71
N SER A 242 15.82 -0.52 22.97
CA SER A 242 17.12 0.19 22.93
C SER A 242 17.46 0.80 21.57
N ILE A 243 16.63 0.57 20.54
CA ILE A 243 16.91 1.02 19.17
C ILE A 243 15.66 1.69 18.62
N SER A 244 15.82 2.91 18.10
CA SER A 244 14.77 3.69 17.45
C SER A 244 14.52 3.21 16.02
N VAL A 245 14.06 1.97 15.87
CA VAL A 245 13.52 1.49 14.60
C VAL A 245 12.02 1.73 14.60
N ASN A 246 11.58 2.72 13.83
CA ASN A 246 10.17 3.04 13.71
C ASN A 246 9.71 2.68 12.29
N ALA A 247 8.58 1.97 12.20
CA ALA A 247 7.96 1.65 10.91
C ALA A 247 6.51 2.09 10.91
N GLN A 248 6.06 2.67 9.81
CA GLN A 248 4.65 3.03 9.64
C GLN A 248 3.80 1.74 9.54
N LEU A 249 2.92 1.56 10.53
CA LEU A 249 2.05 0.39 10.64
C LEU A 249 0.79 0.56 9.77
N ILE A 250 0.12 1.71 9.90
CA ILE A 250 -1.09 2.04 9.14
C ILE A 250 -1.30 3.56 9.07
N LYS A 251 -1.90 4.02 7.97
CA LYS A 251 -2.40 5.39 7.80
C LYS A 251 -3.90 5.34 7.58
N LEU A 252 -4.65 6.00 8.45
CA LEU A 252 -6.10 6.06 8.42
C LEU A 252 -6.54 7.48 8.05
N VAL A 253 -7.53 7.58 7.18
CA VAL A 253 -8.21 8.84 6.86
C VAL A 253 -9.63 8.73 7.39
N LEU A 254 -9.94 9.55 8.39
CA LEU A 254 -11.17 9.49 9.18
C LEU A 254 -12.00 10.74 8.92
N SER A 255 -13.22 10.57 8.42
CA SER A 255 -14.17 11.66 8.22
C SER A 255 -15.02 11.83 9.47
N LYS A 256 -15.08 13.07 9.99
CA LYS A 256 -15.98 13.40 11.10
C LYS A 256 -17.43 13.16 10.68
N LYS A 257 -17.83 13.63 9.50
CA LYS A 257 -19.20 13.45 8.99
C LYS A 257 -19.60 11.98 8.91
N ASP A 258 -18.78 11.13 8.27
CA ASP A 258 -19.10 9.71 8.12
C ASP A 258 -19.20 8.99 9.47
N SER A 259 -18.43 9.43 10.46
CA SER A 259 -18.42 8.84 11.80
C SER A 259 -19.72 9.11 12.58
N PHE A 260 -20.34 10.28 12.38
CA PHE A 260 -21.54 10.70 13.11
C PHE A 260 -22.86 10.56 12.32
N THR A 261 -22.83 10.21 11.02
CA THR A 261 -24.07 10.08 10.22
C THR A 261 -24.84 8.79 10.58
N SER A 262 -26.03 8.88 11.17
CA SER A 262 -26.94 7.74 11.38
C SER A 262 -27.75 7.42 10.11
N ILE A 263 -28.38 6.23 10.01
CA ILE A 263 -29.22 5.86 8.86
C ILE A 263 -30.44 6.80 8.73
N GLU A 264 -30.88 7.44 9.81
CA GLU A 264 -32.06 8.33 9.83
C GLU A 264 -31.81 9.73 9.25
N GLU A 265 -30.56 10.20 9.23
CA GLU A 265 -30.22 11.53 8.68
C GLU A 265 -30.07 11.57 7.16
N ILE A 266 -30.15 10.42 6.48
CA ILE A 266 -30.32 10.37 5.02
C ILE A 266 -31.82 10.27 4.72
N GLY A 267 -32.54 11.31 5.10
CA GLY A 267 -33.88 11.58 4.60
C GLY A 267 -33.82 12.08 3.16
N ILE A 268 -33.42 11.23 2.21
CA ILE A 268 -33.73 11.39 0.79
C ILE A 268 -34.05 10.00 0.21
N LYS A 269 -35.29 9.91 -0.27
CA LYS A 269 -36.00 8.85 -1.01
C LYS A 269 -35.14 7.84 -1.78
#